data_AF-A0A554MDT3-F1
#
_entry.id   AF-A0A554MDT3-F1
#
_cell.length_a   1.000
_cell.length_b   1.000
_cell.length_c   1.000
_cell.angle_alpha   90.00
_cell.angle_beta   90.00
_cell.angle_gamma   90.00
#
_symmetry.space_group_name_H-M   'P 1'
#
loop_
_entity.id
_entity.type
_entity.pdbx_description
1 polymer ?
#
loop_
_entity_poly.entity_id
_entity_poly.type
_entity_poly.pdbx_seq_one_letter_code
_entity_poly.pdbx_strand_id
1 'polypeptide(L)'
;GDCNWRHNFNCQPALHPIVAFFFLVGLISLLKSHFNREAKFILAGWLGFLALPAALTRESVPHALRAIGMIPPVMMLAGLGADRVRLFITQWIEKEKTKWPQHARQLGRLRYELFFLFLLTLLVVPLITYHTYFLRWSKHSKTYEAFDTANYHLGIAVEPGTAPDATGVTPAEKTVIAFIDGTDISGIAAARRAFPSFRLQVPGDFVILQNF
;
A
#
# COMPACT_ATOMS: atom_id res chain seq x y z
N GLY A 1 -7.46 2.44 3.37
CA GLY A 1 -6.19 2.10 2.72
C GLY A 1 -5.91 3.10 1.63
N ASP A 2 -4.66 3.26 1.24
CA ASP A 2 -4.26 4.19 0.16
C ASP A 2 -4.81 3.68 -1.19
N CYS A 3 -5.37 4.58 -1.99
CA CYS A 3 -5.93 4.25 -3.31
C CYS A 3 -4.91 4.43 -4.45
N ASN A 4 -3.74 5.01 -4.15
CA ASN A 4 -2.66 5.16 -5.09
C ASN A 4 -2.01 3.79 -5.36
N TRP A 5 -2.04 3.37 -6.63
CA TRP A 5 -1.48 2.10 -7.10
C TRP A 5 0.04 2.02 -6.98
N ARG A 6 0.76 3.13 -6.72
CA ARG A 6 2.18 3.13 -6.34
C ARG A 6 2.42 2.61 -4.93
N HIS A 7 1.43 2.73 -4.05
CA HIS A 7 1.60 2.50 -2.61
C HIS A 7 0.76 1.35 -2.07
N ASN A 8 -0.34 1.00 -2.74
CA ASN A 8 -1.25 -0.02 -2.23
C ASN A 8 -2.12 -0.63 -3.34
N PHE A 9 -2.56 -1.88 -3.13
CA PHE A 9 -3.40 -2.58 -4.08
C PHE A 9 -4.88 -2.20 -3.89
N ASN A 10 -5.48 -1.59 -4.92
CA ASN A 10 -6.93 -1.38 -5.05
C ASN A 10 -7.64 -0.84 -3.77
N CYS A 11 -7.12 0.24 -3.17
CA CYS A 11 -7.67 0.86 -1.95
C CYS A 11 -7.79 -0.08 -0.74
N GLN A 12 -7.15 -1.26 -0.75
CA GLN A 12 -7.34 -2.26 0.30
C GLN A 12 -6.87 -1.76 1.68
N PRO A 13 -7.44 -2.28 2.78
CA PRO A 13 -6.91 -2.01 4.11
C PRO A 13 -5.41 -2.36 4.18
N ALA A 14 -4.59 -1.43 4.65
CA ALA A 14 -3.14 -1.65 4.81
C ALA A 14 -2.83 -2.71 5.87
N LEU A 15 -3.75 -2.89 6.82
CA LEU A 15 -3.70 -3.95 7.82
C LEU A 15 -4.70 -5.04 7.45
N HIS A 16 -4.20 -6.28 7.33
CA HIS A 16 -5.07 -7.43 7.05
C HIS A 16 -6.19 -7.53 8.12
N PRO A 17 -7.45 -7.82 7.76
CA PRO A 17 -8.58 -7.80 8.69
C PRO A 17 -8.39 -8.63 9.97
N ILE A 18 -7.73 -9.78 9.84
CA ILE A 18 -7.38 -10.64 11.00
C ILE A 18 -6.41 -9.94 11.95
N VAL A 19 -5.37 -9.29 11.42
CA VAL A 19 -4.41 -8.54 12.23
C VAL A 19 -5.08 -7.29 12.81
N ALA A 20 -6.00 -6.67 12.07
CA ALA A 20 -6.80 -5.55 12.56
C ALA A 20 -7.69 -5.94 13.74
N PHE A 21 -8.30 -7.12 13.73
CA PHE A 21 -9.05 -7.64 14.87
C PHE A 21 -8.17 -7.73 16.12
N PHE A 22 -6.99 -8.35 16.02
CA PHE A 22 -6.07 -8.43 17.16
C PHE A 22 -5.55 -7.06 17.58
N PHE A 23 -5.27 -6.16 16.64
CA PHE A 23 -4.90 -4.78 16.95
C PHE A 23 -5.98 -4.07 17.79
N LEU A 24 -7.27 -4.20 17.43
CA LEU A 24 -8.36 -3.61 18.19
C LEU A 24 -8.47 -4.19 19.60
N VAL A 25 -8.34 -5.52 19.74
CA VAL A 25 -8.33 -6.17 21.06
C VAL A 25 -7.14 -5.69 21.91
N GLY A 26 -5.97 -5.53 21.29
CA GLY A 26 -4.77 -5.02 21.93
C GLY A 26 -4.91 -3.55 22.36
N LEU A 27 -5.50 -2.71 21.51
CA LEU A 27 -5.78 -1.31 21.81
C LEU A 27 -6.76 -1.19 22.99
N ILE A 28 -7.87 -1.91 22.96
CA ILE A 28 -8.84 -1.95 24.07
C ILE A 28 -8.16 -2.46 25.35
N SER A 29 -7.32 -3.48 25.23
CA SER A 29 -6.56 -4.05 26.35
C SER A 29 -5.55 -3.06 26.94
N LEU A 30 -4.86 -2.28 26.12
CA LEU A 30 -3.95 -1.22 26.57
C LEU A 30 -4.72 -0.15 27.36
N LEU A 31 -5.89 0.26 26.87
CA LEU A 31 -6.72 1.26 27.53
C LEU A 31 -7.28 0.75 28.87
N LYS A 32 -7.81 -0.48 28.90
CA LYS A 32 -8.50 -1.03 30.09
C LYS A 32 -7.58 -1.61 31.17
N SER A 33 -6.39 -2.09 30.83
CA SER A 33 -5.56 -2.83 31.81
C SER A 33 -4.69 -1.91 32.70
N HIS A 34 -4.21 -2.44 33.81
CA HIS A 34 -3.24 -1.76 34.69
C HIS A 34 -1.79 -1.84 34.16
N PHE A 35 -1.59 -1.79 32.83
CA PHE A 35 -0.24 -1.68 32.26
C PHE A 35 0.49 -0.45 32.80
N ASN A 36 1.84 -0.53 32.84
CA ASN A 36 2.69 0.59 33.20
C ASN A 36 2.25 1.85 32.41
N ARG A 37 2.00 2.93 33.16
CA ARG A 37 1.57 4.23 32.65
C ARG A 37 2.52 4.73 31.55
N GLU A 38 3.82 4.53 31.71
CA GLU A 38 4.85 4.90 30.73
C GLU A 38 4.67 4.17 29.40
N ALA A 39 4.50 2.84 29.44
CA ALA A 39 4.30 2.03 28.24
C ALA A 39 3.03 2.44 27.47
N LYS A 40 1.96 2.79 28.18
CA LYS A 40 0.74 3.32 27.55
C LYS A 40 1.00 4.65 26.84
N PHE A 41 1.68 5.58 27.50
CA PHE A 41 2.01 6.88 26.92
C PHE A 41 2.95 6.75 25.73
N ILE A 42 3.96 5.88 25.81
CA ILE A 42 4.89 5.64 24.71
C ILE A 42 4.14 5.04 23.52
N LEU A 43 3.33 3.99 23.70
CA LEU A 43 2.62 3.37 22.57
C LEU A 43 1.55 4.28 21.97
N ALA A 44 0.75 4.95 22.80
CA ALA A 44 -0.28 5.89 22.33
C ALA A 44 0.35 7.13 21.68
N GLY A 45 1.40 7.67 22.29
CA GLY A 45 2.17 8.80 21.77
C GLY A 45 2.86 8.47 20.46
N TRP A 46 3.52 7.31 20.35
CA TRP A 46 4.14 6.82 19.12
C TRP A 46 3.08 6.66 18.02
N LEU A 47 1.99 5.94 18.29
CA LEU A 47 0.93 5.73 17.31
C LEU A 47 0.30 7.06 16.85
N GLY A 48 0.02 7.97 17.78
CA GLY A 48 -0.58 9.27 17.49
C GLY A 48 0.38 10.21 16.74
N PHE A 49 1.63 10.32 17.20
CA PHE A 49 2.63 11.20 16.61
C PHE A 49 3.00 10.76 15.19
N LEU A 50 3.20 9.45 14.97
CA LEU A 50 3.52 8.93 13.63
C LEU A 50 2.29 8.74 12.73
N ALA A 51 1.08 9.00 13.21
CA ALA A 51 -0.08 9.20 12.36
C ALA A 51 -0.12 10.62 11.75
N LEU A 52 0.53 11.60 12.37
CA LEU A 52 0.50 13.00 11.91
C LEU A 52 0.99 13.19 10.47
N PRO A 53 2.10 12.58 10.01
CA PRO A 53 2.56 12.75 8.63
C PRO A 53 1.52 12.26 7.60
N ALA A 54 0.81 11.18 7.90
CA ALA A 54 -0.23 10.63 7.04
C ALA A 54 -1.56 11.42 7.12
N ALA A 55 -1.82 12.10 8.24
CA ALA A 55 -3.03 12.90 8.44
C ALA A 55 -2.90 14.35 7.93
N LEU A 56 -1.69 14.94 8.01
CA LEU A 56 -1.42 16.33 7.66
C LEU A 56 -0.87 16.53 6.25
N THR A 57 -0.63 15.44 5.52
CA THR A 57 -0.19 15.53 4.14
C THR A 57 -1.24 16.22 3.26
N ARG A 58 -0.76 17.08 2.35
CA ARG A 58 -1.58 17.70 1.29
C ARG A 58 -1.70 16.82 0.04
N GLU A 59 -0.86 15.79 -0.09
CA GLU A 59 -1.08 14.74 -1.09
C GLU A 59 -2.25 13.84 -0.68
N SER A 60 -2.71 12.98 -1.59
CA SER A 60 -3.85 12.07 -1.38
C SER A 60 -3.89 11.44 0.02
N VAL A 61 -4.99 11.65 0.73
CA VAL A 61 -5.31 11.02 2.02
C VAL A 61 -6.36 9.94 1.78
N PRO A 62 -6.18 8.70 2.28
CA PRO A 62 -5.09 8.20 3.13
C PRO A 62 -3.79 7.88 2.35
N HIS A 63 -2.63 8.10 2.98
CA HIS A 63 -1.32 7.89 2.36
C HIS A 63 -0.50 6.80 3.06
N ALA A 64 -0.21 5.68 2.39
CA ALA A 64 0.43 4.53 3.02
C ALA A 64 1.92 4.78 3.37
N LEU A 65 2.69 5.36 2.44
CA LEU A 65 4.12 5.64 2.66
C LEU A 65 4.38 6.53 3.89
N ARG A 66 3.57 7.56 4.10
CA ARG A 66 3.68 8.46 5.26
C ARG A 66 3.18 7.83 6.57
N ALA A 67 2.44 6.73 6.50
CA ALA A 67 1.98 5.97 7.66
C ALA A 67 2.96 4.86 8.09
N ILE A 68 4.10 4.70 7.40
CA ILE A 68 5.07 3.61 7.65
C ILE A 68 5.58 3.59 9.10
N GLY A 69 5.68 4.76 9.73
CA GLY A 69 6.09 4.89 11.13
C GLY A 69 5.12 4.22 12.11
N MET A 70 3.85 4.04 11.73
CA MET A 70 2.85 3.38 12.56
C MET A 70 3.00 1.85 12.60
N ILE A 71 3.82 1.24 11.73
CA ILE A 71 3.95 -0.23 11.64
C ILE A 71 4.35 -0.85 12.99
N PRO A 72 5.45 -0.42 13.66
CA PRO A 72 5.85 -1.03 14.93
C PRO A 72 4.77 -0.98 16.03
N PRO A 73 4.18 0.19 16.39
CA PRO A 73 3.17 0.23 17.45
C PRO A 73 1.90 -0.55 17.07
N VAL A 74 1.49 -0.56 15.79
CA VAL A 74 0.33 -1.35 15.33
C VAL A 74 0.60 -2.85 15.49
N MET A 75 1.79 -3.33 15.10
CA MET A 75 2.16 -4.74 15.25
C MET A 75 2.31 -5.16 16.73
N MET A 76 2.89 -4.31 17.57
CA MET A 76 2.98 -4.55 19.02
C MET A 76 1.59 -4.69 19.65
N LEU A 77 0.65 -3.80 19.30
CA LEU A 77 -0.72 -3.86 19.77
C LEU A 77 -1.44 -5.11 19.23
N ALA A 78 -1.24 -5.48 17.97
CA ALA A 78 -1.79 -6.73 17.44
C ALA A 78 -1.25 -7.96 18.19
N GLY A 79 0.05 -8.01 18.49
CA GLY A 79 0.65 -9.08 19.30
C GLY A 79 0.07 -9.15 20.71
N LEU A 80 -0.10 -8.00 21.38
CA LEU A 80 -0.76 -7.93 22.67
C LEU A 80 -2.20 -8.44 22.59
N GLY A 81 -2.96 -8.05 21.58
CA GLY A 81 -4.33 -8.52 21.40
C GLY A 81 -4.43 -10.02 21.16
N ALA A 82 -3.52 -10.59 20.36
CA ALA A 82 -3.43 -12.03 20.15
C ALA A 82 -3.15 -12.79 21.46
N ASP A 83 -2.23 -12.29 22.29
CA ASP A 83 -1.97 -12.89 23.60
C ASP A 83 -3.18 -12.79 24.54
N ARG A 84 -3.90 -11.66 24.53
CA ARG A 84 -5.13 -11.50 25.32
C ARG A 84 -6.24 -12.45 24.90
N VAL A 85 -6.42 -12.69 23.61
CA VAL A 85 -7.37 -13.69 23.10
C VAL A 85 -6.93 -15.10 23.54
N ARG A 86 -5.64 -15.44 23.42
CA ARG A 86 -5.09 -16.73 23.88
C ARG A 86 -5.34 -16.96 25.37
N LEU A 87 -5.08 -15.96 26.20
CA LEU A 87 -5.30 -16.03 27.66
C LEU A 87 -6.78 -16.19 27.99
N PHE A 88 -7.65 -15.39 27.34
CA PHE A 88 -9.10 -15.48 27.52
C PHE A 88 -9.63 -16.90 27.21
N ILE A 89 -9.24 -17.47 26.06
CA ILE A 89 -9.62 -18.83 25.66
C ILE A 89 -9.11 -19.84 26.69
N THR A 90 -7.85 -19.74 27.10
CA THR A 90 -7.24 -20.69 28.04
C THR A 90 -7.96 -20.66 29.40
N GLN A 91 -8.18 -19.47 29.96
CA GLN A 91 -8.88 -19.30 31.24
C GLN A 91 -10.33 -19.78 31.17
N TRP A 92 -11.02 -19.49 30.07
CA TRP A 92 -12.38 -19.98 29.83
C TRP A 92 -12.44 -21.52 29.79
N ILE A 93 -11.53 -22.16 29.05
CA ILE A 93 -11.45 -23.62 28.97
C ILE A 93 -11.17 -24.24 30.34
N GLU A 94 -10.21 -23.71 31.11
CA GLU A 94 -9.90 -24.25 32.44
C GLU A 94 -11.07 -24.07 33.41
N LYS A 95 -11.81 -22.95 33.34
CA LYS A 95 -13.04 -22.75 34.12
C LYS A 95 -14.13 -23.76 33.78
N GLU A 96 -14.34 -24.04 32.50
CA GLU A 96 -15.33 -25.01 32.05
C GLU A 96 -14.93 -26.46 32.39
N LYS A 97 -13.64 -26.80 32.37
CA LYS A 97 -13.16 -28.11 32.85
C LYS A 97 -13.50 -28.35 34.32
N THR A 98 -13.35 -27.33 35.16
CA THR A 98 -13.71 -27.40 36.58
C THR A 98 -15.22 -27.58 36.77
N LYS A 99 -16.04 -26.94 35.93
CA LYS A 99 -17.50 -27.04 35.98
C LYS A 99 -18.03 -28.38 35.44
N TRP A 100 -17.37 -28.94 34.42
CA TRP A 100 -17.81 -30.14 33.72
C TRP A 100 -16.68 -31.17 33.57
N PRO A 101 -16.28 -31.84 34.67
CA PRO A 101 -15.13 -32.76 34.67
C PRO A 101 -15.30 -33.93 33.69
N GLN A 102 -16.54 -34.37 33.44
CA GLN A 102 -16.87 -35.43 32.48
C GLN A 102 -16.48 -35.10 31.02
N HIS A 103 -16.41 -33.82 30.64
CA HIS A 103 -16.03 -33.37 29.29
C HIS A 103 -14.59 -32.85 29.21
N ALA A 104 -13.77 -33.03 30.25
CA ALA A 104 -12.43 -32.44 30.33
C ALA A 104 -11.50 -32.83 29.15
N ARG A 105 -11.64 -34.07 28.63
CA ARG A 105 -10.89 -34.53 27.45
C ARG A 105 -11.26 -33.75 26.18
N GLN A 106 -12.55 -33.51 25.95
CA GLN A 106 -13.05 -32.77 24.78
C GLN A 106 -12.61 -31.29 24.85
N LEU A 107 -12.70 -30.67 26.03
CA LEU A 107 -12.20 -29.32 26.28
C LEU A 107 -10.68 -29.18 26.06
N GLY A 108 -9.92 -30.21 26.46
CA GLY A 108 -8.48 -30.28 26.19
C GLY A 108 -8.16 -30.33 24.69
N ARG A 109 -8.89 -31.14 23.93
CA ARG A 109 -8.77 -31.23 22.46
C ARG A 109 -9.11 -29.90 21.78
N LEU A 110 -10.21 -29.25 22.19
CA LEU A 110 -10.63 -27.95 21.66
C LEU A 110 -9.52 -26.90 21.81
N ARG A 111 -8.78 -26.89 22.94
CA ARG A 111 -7.65 -25.99 23.13
C ARG A 111 -6.57 -26.16 22.05
N TYR A 112 -6.22 -27.40 21.72
CA TYR A 112 -5.22 -27.69 20.69
C TYR A 112 -5.73 -27.37 19.29
N GLU A 113 -7.01 -27.62 19.01
CA GLU A 113 -7.63 -27.25 17.73
C GLU A 113 -7.63 -25.72 17.53
N LEU A 114 -8.00 -24.95 18.56
CA LEU A 114 -7.94 -23.48 18.52
C LEU A 114 -6.51 -22.97 18.38
N PHE A 115 -5.55 -23.59 19.06
CA PHE A 115 -4.13 -23.24 18.90
C PHE A 115 -3.62 -23.53 17.48
N PHE A 116 -4.00 -24.69 16.92
CA PHE A 116 -3.66 -25.03 15.54
C PHE A 116 -4.28 -24.06 14.53
N LEU A 117 -5.56 -23.69 14.71
CA LEU A 117 -6.23 -22.67 13.89
C LEU A 117 -5.53 -21.31 14.00
N PHE A 118 -5.07 -20.94 15.19
CA PHE A 118 -4.29 -19.72 15.39
C PHE A 118 -2.96 -19.75 14.62
N LEU A 119 -2.21 -20.87 14.67
CA LEU A 119 -0.98 -21.05 13.89
C LEU A 119 -1.25 -21.04 12.38
N LEU A 120 -2.31 -21.72 11.93
CA LEU A 120 -2.72 -21.71 10.53
C LEU A 120 -3.05 -20.28 10.07
N THR A 121 -3.71 -19.51 10.93
CA THR A 121 -4.02 -18.10 10.65
C THR A 121 -2.75 -17.26 10.49
N LEU A 122 -1.73 -17.46 11.32
CA LEU A 122 -0.44 -16.79 11.19
C LEU A 122 0.29 -17.15 9.88
N LEU A 123 0.06 -18.35 9.34
CA LEU A 123 0.60 -18.78 8.06
C LEU A 123 -0.19 -18.22 6.86
N VAL A 124 -1.52 -18.17 6.96
CA VAL A 124 -2.39 -17.75 5.86
C VAL A 124 -2.25 -16.25 5.55
N VAL A 125 -2.12 -15.40 6.56
CA VAL A 125 -1.98 -13.94 6.37
C VAL A 125 -0.81 -13.56 5.43
N PRO A 126 0.44 -14.00 5.66
CA PRO A 126 1.54 -13.68 4.77
C PRO A 126 1.37 -14.30 3.37
N LEU A 127 0.75 -15.47 3.25
CA LEU A 127 0.48 -16.08 1.93
C LEU A 127 -0.52 -15.24 1.11
N ILE A 128 -1.60 -14.76 1.74
CA ILE A 128 -2.58 -13.87 1.09
C ILE A 128 -1.91 -12.55 0.70
N THR A 129 -1.13 -11.96 1.60
CA THR A 129 -0.39 -10.72 1.34
C THR A 129 0.60 -10.91 0.19
N TYR A 130 1.34 -12.04 0.18
CA TYR A 130 2.27 -12.37 -0.89
C TYR A 130 1.55 -12.47 -2.24
N HIS A 131 0.47 -13.25 -2.31
CA HIS A 131 -0.31 -13.41 -3.53
C HIS A 131 -0.88 -12.05 -4.02
N THR A 132 -1.33 -11.20 -3.09
CA THR A 132 -1.89 -9.89 -3.44
C THR A 132 -0.84 -8.92 -3.97
N TYR A 133 0.28 -8.73 -3.26
CA TYR A 133 1.27 -7.72 -3.63
C TYR A 133 2.30 -8.22 -4.65
N PHE A 134 2.73 -9.48 -4.57
CA PHE A 134 3.78 -10.00 -5.46
C PHE A 134 3.25 -10.66 -6.73
N LEU A 135 2.01 -11.15 -6.74
CA LEU A 135 1.44 -11.80 -7.93
C LEU A 135 0.37 -10.95 -8.62
N ARG A 136 -0.58 -10.37 -7.87
CA ARG A 136 -1.66 -9.57 -8.47
C ARG A 136 -1.24 -8.13 -8.74
N TRP A 137 -0.67 -7.44 -7.75
CA TRP A 137 -0.33 -6.02 -7.88
C TRP A 137 0.80 -5.79 -8.88
N SER A 138 1.86 -6.59 -8.85
CA SER A 138 3.00 -6.49 -9.78
C SER A 138 2.65 -6.67 -11.25
N LYS A 139 1.61 -7.46 -11.56
CA LYS A 139 1.19 -7.77 -12.94
C LYS A 139 0.03 -6.90 -13.44
N HIS A 140 -0.46 -5.97 -12.63
CA HIS A 140 -1.66 -5.19 -12.97
C HIS A 140 -1.31 -3.96 -13.82
N SER A 141 -2.11 -3.66 -14.85
CA SER A 141 -1.89 -2.52 -15.76
C SER A 141 -1.82 -1.18 -15.02
N LYS A 142 -2.74 -0.95 -14.07
CA LYS A 142 -2.72 0.26 -13.23
C LYS A 142 -1.43 0.45 -12.44
N THR A 143 -0.74 -0.64 -12.06
CA THR A 143 0.57 -0.54 -11.39
C THR A 143 1.63 -0.12 -12.40
N TYR A 144 1.63 -0.72 -13.58
CA TYR A 144 2.53 -0.36 -14.68
C TYR A 144 2.37 1.11 -15.11
N GLU A 145 1.13 1.56 -15.30
CA GLU A 145 0.81 2.97 -15.58
C GLU A 145 1.23 3.88 -14.44
N ALA A 146 0.99 3.46 -13.19
CA ALA A 146 1.34 4.24 -12.03
C ALA A 146 2.86 4.49 -11.95
N PHE A 147 3.73 3.61 -12.42
CA PHE A 147 5.19 3.83 -12.43
C PHE A 147 5.71 4.47 -13.73
N ASP A 148 4.84 5.12 -14.52
CA ASP A 148 5.20 5.80 -15.78
C ASP A 148 5.98 4.89 -16.75
N THR A 149 5.76 3.57 -16.66
CA THR A 149 6.56 2.59 -17.40
C THR A 149 6.30 2.70 -18.91
N ALA A 150 5.10 3.14 -19.31
CA ALA A 150 4.81 3.48 -20.71
C ALA A 150 5.73 4.58 -21.26
N ASN A 151 5.96 5.65 -20.49
CA ASN A 151 6.85 6.75 -20.88
C ASN A 151 8.30 6.29 -20.95
N TYR A 152 8.72 5.40 -20.04
CA TYR A 152 10.04 4.77 -20.11
C TYR A 152 10.24 3.97 -21.40
N HIS A 153 9.27 3.13 -21.79
CA HIS A 153 9.36 2.36 -23.02
C HIS A 153 9.28 3.23 -24.28
N LEU A 154 8.51 4.32 -24.26
CA LEU A 154 8.54 5.33 -25.31
C LEU A 154 9.94 5.96 -25.43
N GLY A 155 10.59 6.29 -24.31
CA GLY A 155 11.96 6.80 -24.29
C GLY A 155 12.99 5.82 -24.87
N ILE A 156 12.86 4.51 -24.62
CA ILE A 156 13.70 3.48 -25.25
C ILE A 156 13.44 3.37 -26.75
N ALA A 157 12.18 3.45 -27.17
CA ALA A 157 11.82 3.32 -28.58
C ALA A 157 12.30 4.52 -29.43
N VAL A 158 12.56 5.67 -28.81
CA VAL A 158 13.08 6.89 -29.46
C VAL A 158 14.62 6.91 -29.42
N GLU A 159 15.27 5.76 -29.69
CA GLU A 159 16.72 5.67 -29.82
C GLU A 159 17.30 6.80 -30.72
N PRO A 160 18.53 7.29 -30.46
CA PRO A 160 19.08 8.45 -31.15
C PRO A 160 19.14 8.22 -32.67
N GLY A 161 18.34 8.96 -33.43
CA GLY A 161 18.35 8.95 -34.90
C GLY A 161 17.04 8.53 -35.57
N THR A 162 16.06 8.02 -34.84
CA THR A 162 14.73 7.73 -35.39
C THR A 162 13.72 8.80 -34.95
N ALA A 163 13.28 9.62 -35.91
CA ALA A 163 12.12 10.48 -35.72
C ALA A 163 10.88 9.63 -35.42
N PRO A 164 9.96 10.08 -34.54
CA PRO A 164 8.73 9.34 -34.30
C PRO A 164 7.98 9.16 -35.62
N ASP A 165 7.59 7.91 -35.90
CA ASP A 165 6.80 7.60 -37.09
C ASP A 165 5.48 8.37 -37.02
N ALA A 166 5.26 9.28 -37.97
CA ALA A 166 4.18 10.26 -37.95
C ALA A 166 2.78 9.63 -38.21
N THR A 167 2.70 8.31 -38.20
CA THR A 167 1.53 7.50 -38.58
C THR A 167 0.41 7.51 -37.54
N GLY A 168 0.67 8.01 -36.31
CA GLY A 168 -0.30 8.02 -35.21
C GLY A 168 -0.91 9.37 -34.80
N VAL A 169 -0.49 10.50 -35.40
CA VAL A 169 -0.99 11.82 -34.99
C VAL A 169 -2.14 12.24 -35.88
N THR A 170 -3.37 12.04 -35.42
CA THR A 170 -4.57 12.59 -36.07
C THR A 170 -4.65 14.11 -35.81
N PRO A 171 -4.61 14.97 -36.85
CA PRO A 171 -4.55 16.43 -36.68
C PRO A 171 -5.76 17.07 -35.98
N ALA A 172 -6.85 16.32 -35.79
CA ALA A 172 -8.11 16.81 -35.24
C ALA A 172 -8.21 16.69 -33.71
N GLU A 173 -7.31 15.97 -33.05
CA GLU A 173 -7.30 15.86 -31.58
C GLU A 173 -6.31 16.85 -30.96
N LYS A 174 -6.62 17.35 -29.76
CA LYS A 174 -5.68 18.18 -29.00
C LYS A 174 -4.47 17.33 -28.64
N THR A 175 -3.33 17.62 -29.26
CA THR A 175 -2.11 16.83 -29.12
C THR A 175 -0.98 17.72 -28.63
N VAL A 176 -0.17 17.14 -27.76
CA VAL A 176 1.05 17.75 -27.22
C VAL A 176 2.21 16.82 -27.52
N ILE A 177 3.24 17.34 -28.20
CA ILE A 177 4.52 16.66 -28.41
C ILE A 177 5.51 17.31 -27.46
N ALA A 178 5.93 16.58 -26.42
CA ALA A 178 6.89 17.06 -25.44
C ALA A 178 8.28 16.48 -25.74
N PHE A 179 9.26 17.35 -25.93
CA PHE A 179 10.67 16.99 -26.05
C PHE A 179 11.27 16.94 -24.64
N ILE A 180 11.64 15.73 -24.22
CA ILE A 180 12.28 15.47 -22.93
C ILE A 180 13.71 16.03 -22.91
N ASP A 181 14.38 16.11 -24.06
CA ASP A 181 15.64 16.82 -24.22
C ASP A 181 15.40 18.13 -24.99
N GLY A 182 15.40 19.27 -24.27
CA GLY A 182 15.26 20.59 -24.87
C GLY A 182 16.45 20.99 -25.77
N THR A 183 17.54 20.24 -25.76
CA THR A 183 18.74 20.47 -26.58
C THR A 183 18.75 19.68 -27.89
N ASP A 184 17.78 18.79 -28.12
CA ASP A 184 17.61 18.07 -29.40
C ASP A 184 17.01 18.98 -30.49
N ILE A 185 17.82 19.93 -30.95
CA ILE A 185 17.45 20.89 -32.00
C ILE A 185 17.04 20.16 -33.29
N SER A 186 17.67 19.01 -33.58
CA SER A 186 17.43 18.22 -34.79
C SER A 186 16.05 17.57 -34.78
N GLY A 187 15.69 16.91 -33.68
CA GLY A 187 14.36 16.31 -33.47
C GLY A 187 13.25 17.36 -33.41
N ILE A 188 13.48 18.48 -32.71
CA ILE A 188 12.53 19.61 -32.65
C ILE A 188 12.29 20.17 -34.07
N ALA A 189 13.35 20.36 -34.87
CA ALA A 189 13.24 20.87 -36.23
C ALA A 189 12.57 19.87 -37.20
N ALA A 190 12.76 18.56 -36.99
CA ALA A 190 12.09 17.52 -37.76
C ALA A 190 10.59 17.47 -37.46
N ALA A 191 10.20 17.50 -36.18
CA ALA A 191 8.79 17.51 -35.78
C ALA A 191 8.06 18.78 -36.23
N ARG A 192 8.71 19.95 -36.17
CA ARG A 192 8.12 21.20 -36.71
C ARG A 192 7.86 21.13 -38.22
N ARG A 193 8.72 20.43 -38.97
CA ARG A 193 8.51 20.20 -40.41
C ARG A 193 7.37 19.23 -40.67
N ALA A 194 7.24 18.18 -39.85
CA ALA A 194 6.16 17.20 -39.96
C ALA A 194 4.80 17.76 -39.52
N PHE A 195 4.78 18.67 -38.52
CA PHE A 195 3.57 19.20 -37.89
C PHE A 195 3.56 20.74 -37.84
N PRO A 196 3.40 21.43 -38.98
CA PRO A 196 3.50 22.89 -39.05
C PRO A 196 2.38 23.65 -38.30
N SER A 197 1.27 22.98 -37.97
CA SER A 197 0.16 23.56 -37.20
C SER A 197 0.45 23.66 -35.69
N PHE A 198 1.51 23.01 -35.19
CA PHE A 198 1.82 22.99 -33.77
C PHE A 198 2.65 24.22 -33.39
N ARG A 199 2.26 24.90 -32.30
CA ARG A 199 2.96 26.05 -31.72
C ARG A 199 3.98 25.58 -30.68
N LEU A 200 5.15 26.20 -30.73
CA LEU A 200 6.23 25.98 -29.78
C LEU A 200 5.93 26.71 -28.46
N GLN A 201 6.00 25.98 -27.36
CA GLN A 201 5.98 26.51 -26.01
C GLN A 201 7.20 25.96 -25.26
N VAL A 202 7.99 26.84 -24.65
CA VAL A 202 9.24 26.47 -23.95
C VAL A 202 9.10 26.81 -22.46
N PRO A 203 8.45 25.96 -21.65
CA PRO A 203 8.22 26.23 -20.23
C PRO A 203 9.45 25.94 -19.32
N GLY A 204 10.67 26.27 -19.76
CA GLY A 204 11.91 26.00 -19.03
C GLY A 204 12.76 24.91 -19.70
N ASP A 205 13.05 23.82 -18.99
CA ASP A 205 14.02 22.78 -19.39
C ASP A 205 13.53 21.83 -20.52
N PHE A 206 12.27 21.96 -20.93
CA PHE A 206 11.65 21.11 -21.96
C PHE A 206 11.01 21.96 -23.04
N VAL A 207 10.93 21.42 -24.25
CA VAL A 207 10.29 22.06 -25.40
C VAL A 207 8.98 21.33 -25.69
N ILE A 208 7.89 22.07 -25.89
CA ILE A 208 6.57 21.53 -26.16
C ILE A 208 6.07 22.06 -27.50
N LEU A 209 5.48 21.18 -28.31
CA LEU A 209 4.69 21.55 -29.49
C LEU A 209 3.23 21.19 -29.22
N GLN A 210 2.29 22.12 -29.45
CA GLN A 210 0.85 21.87 -29.25
C GLN A 210 -0.01 22.50 -30.35
N ASN A 211 -1.14 21.88 -30.70
CA ASN A 211 -2.01 22.30 -31.82
C ASN A 211 -3.31 23.03 -31.41
N PHE A 212 -3.37 23.60 -30.21
CA PHE A 212 -4.52 24.36 -29.70
C PHE A 212 -4.14 25.75 -29.20
#